data_AF-L8DTD9-F1
#
_entry.id   AF-L8DTD9-F1
#
_cell.length_a   1.000
_cell.length_b   1.000
_cell.length_c   1.000
_cell.angle_alpha   90.00
_cell.angle_beta   90.00
_cell.angle_gamma   90.00
#
_symmetry.space_group_name_H-M   'P 1'
#
loop_
_entity.id
_entity.type
_entity.pdbx_description
1 polymer ?
#
loop_
_entity_poly.entity_id
_entity_poly.type
_entity_poly.pdbx_seq_one_letter_code
_entity_poly.pdbx_strand_id
1 'polypeptide(L)'
;MLRRKRALTSSFGSVLFRSALVALTFALAAPAAALAAPDSGSAESGSADSGSADSGSADTGSSQGPNIDPNNYAQDCPDVLLLAVSGATDSDSGRNPLNEISSTVASNWVGNVTVPVGEANADSPGTVGWLYVPYASTYGVGFLDDVSTYQQSIAEGVATTNRLMDEYKTKCGDKTKFALLGYSVGGEVLDRLALELGHRDSNALVTADDIAGVIMVGSPYRPAGVPNFGDEPGESLGGFMDQSPRDYGALNDKVTWSCRPYDLACDAPDKIEFLQLALEIISQMRLTLLNPVQSVADFARVVTTIATRAIVDIATDKSWLESDETLLQVLVKVADVDYTVADQQAAAALTPDQLLADLNWAIGPGAETVKAKLRAESVGLEENNKGIVDVVLGPYLALGFLQHLSYWYNDPNDGFEWESEKMVAWVTDLARTEREKNEAPAPAPETSAPATPAPEPAPELAPELAPEPAPELAPELAPEPRLLPEPGTVTRVSDLGAFLESQGIPLPPGMFPPQYSTVPERTTEAPVPN
;
A
#
# COMPACT_ATOMS: atom_id res chain seq x y z
N MET A 1 24.83 -43.91 3.19
CA MET A 1 24.75 -42.67 2.40
C MET A 1 23.68 -41.66 2.87
N LEU A 2 22.91 -41.91 3.94
CA LEU A 2 21.90 -40.94 4.45
C LEU A 2 22.35 -39.98 5.56
N ARG A 3 23.58 -40.05 6.06
CA ARG A 3 24.08 -39.14 7.13
C ARG A 3 24.87 -37.92 6.65
N ARG A 4 25.21 -37.82 5.35
CA ARG A 4 25.98 -36.69 4.79
C ARG A 4 25.14 -35.58 4.14
N LYS A 5 23.82 -35.77 3.95
CA LYS A 5 22.95 -34.75 3.34
C LYS A 5 22.46 -33.66 4.31
N ARG A 6 22.49 -33.88 5.62
CA ARG A 6 22.03 -32.90 6.64
C ARG A 6 23.02 -31.76 6.94
N ALA A 7 24.28 -31.91 6.57
CA ALA A 7 25.33 -30.94 6.94
C ALA A 7 25.53 -29.81 5.90
N LEU A 8 25.12 -30.02 4.64
CA LEU A 8 25.30 -29.03 3.56
C LEU A 8 24.12 -28.07 3.41
N THR A 9 22.90 -28.48 3.81
CA THR A 9 21.69 -27.62 3.78
C THR A 9 21.64 -26.61 4.93
N SER A 10 22.28 -26.91 6.07
CA SER A 10 22.34 -26.02 7.23
C SER A 10 23.32 -24.84 7.05
N SER A 11 24.31 -24.98 6.16
CA SER A 11 25.40 -24.00 6.02
C SER A 11 25.12 -22.91 4.99
N PHE A 12 24.34 -23.19 3.94
CA PHE A 12 24.04 -22.18 2.90
C PHE A 12 22.90 -21.24 3.33
N GLY A 13 21.86 -21.77 3.97
CA GLY A 13 20.79 -20.97 4.56
C GLY A 13 21.30 -20.05 5.66
N SER A 14 22.21 -20.51 6.53
CA SER A 14 22.76 -19.68 7.61
C SER A 14 23.67 -18.54 7.12
N VAL A 15 24.29 -18.68 5.94
CA VAL A 15 25.20 -17.65 5.39
C VAL A 15 24.40 -16.57 4.68
N LEU A 16 23.40 -16.93 3.86
CA LEU A 16 22.48 -15.95 3.26
C LEU A 16 21.66 -15.20 4.32
N PHE A 17 21.23 -15.91 5.38
CA PHE A 17 20.49 -15.34 6.52
C PHE A 17 21.35 -14.39 7.36
N ARG A 18 22.63 -14.73 7.61
CA ARG A 18 23.56 -13.82 8.31
C ARG A 18 23.96 -12.64 7.44
N SER A 19 24.08 -12.82 6.12
CA SER A 19 24.36 -11.72 5.19
C SER A 19 23.17 -10.76 5.05
N ALA A 20 21.94 -11.26 5.06
CA ALA A 20 20.73 -10.43 5.05
C ALA A 20 20.54 -9.66 6.37
N LEU A 21 20.77 -10.29 7.52
CA LEU A 21 20.73 -9.63 8.83
C LEU A 21 21.81 -8.54 8.97
N VAL A 22 23.01 -8.79 8.42
CA VAL A 22 24.11 -7.83 8.37
C VAL A 22 23.79 -6.69 7.40
N ALA A 23 23.22 -6.96 6.22
CA ALA A 23 22.79 -5.93 5.28
C ALA A 23 21.67 -5.05 5.86
N LEU A 24 20.73 -5.62 6.60
CA LEU A 24 19.63 -4.92 7.26
C LEU A 24 20.11 -4.07 8.45
N THR A 25 21.07 -4.58 9.24
CA THR A 25 21.72 -3.79 10.32
C THR A 25 22.64 -2.70 9.77
N PHE A 26 23.29 -2.90 8.62
CA PHE A 26 24.02 -1.84 7.91
C PHE A 26 23.08 -0.79 7.30
N ALA A 27 21.90 -1.18 6.82
CA ALA A 27 20.87 -0.26 6.32
C ALA A 27 20.23 0.57 7.44
N LEU A 28 20.03 -0.01 8.62
CA LEU A 28 19.47 0.67 9.80
C LEU A 28 20.51 1.53 10.56
N ALA A 29 21.81 1.27 10.40
CA ALA A 29 22.88 2.07 11.01
C ALA A 29 23.32 3.29 10.16
N ALA A 30 22.88 3.37 8.91
CA ALA A 30 23.23 4.44 7.98
C ALA A 30 22.64 5.85 8.28
N PRO A 31 21.53 6.06 9.02
CA PRO A 31 20.96 7.41 9.15
C PRO A 31 21.80 8.36 10.03
N ALA A 32 22.69 7.84 10.88
CA ALA A 32 23.47 8.69 11.79
C ALA A 32 24.69 9.36 11.13
N ALA A 33 25.14 8.89 9.96
CA ALA A 33 26.32 9.46 9.28
C ALA A 33 25.97 10.52 8.22
N ALA A 34 24.70 10.65 7.83
CA ALA A 34 24.26 11.65 6.85
C ALA A 34 23.96 13.04 7.45
N LEU A 35 23.96 13.18 8.78
CA LEU A 35 23.70 14.44 9.49
C LEU A 35 24.96 15.28 9.80
N ALA A 36 26.13 14.91 9.24
CA ALA A 36 27.40 15.59 9.52
C ALA A 36 28.21 16.00 8.27
N ALA A 37 27.54 16.29 7.15
CA ALA A 37 28.19 16.95 6.01
C ALA A 37 28.00 18.48 6.10
N PRO A 38 29.08 19.28 5.99
CA PRO A 38 28.97 20.74 6.04
C PRO A 38 28.23 21.29 4.84
N ASP A 39 27.38 22.26 5.15
CA ASP A 39 26.65 23.14 4.25
C ASP A 39 27.59 23.76 3.20
N SER A 40 27.32 23.49 1.92
CA SER A 40 27.90 24.26 0.82
C SER A 40 26.75 24.83 0.00
N GLY A 41 26.25 25.97 0.45
CA GLY A 41 25.26 26.76 -0.27
C GLY A 41 25.78 27.24 -1.63
N SER A 42 24.88 27.35 -2.59
CA SER A 42 24.95 28.34 -3.67
C SER A 42 23.58 28.52 -4.32
N ALA A 43 22.97 29.64 -3.95
CA ALA A 43 22.17 30.57 -4.75
C ALA A 43 21.16 30.04 -5.77
N GLU A 44 19.90 30.31 -5.46
CA GLU A 44 18.87 30.65 -6.45
C GLU A 44 19.34 31.77 -7.39
N SER A 45 19.20 31.54 -8.69
CA SER A 45 19.01 32.62 -9.65
C SER A 45 17.99 32.17 -10.67
N GLY A 46 16.82 32.79 -10.66
CA GLY A 46 15.80 32.59 -11.68
C GLY A 46 16.26 33.06 -13.04
N SER A 47 15.72 32.43 -14.09
CA SER A 47 15.55 33.04 -15.39
C SER A 47 14.43 32.31 -16.12
N ALA A 48 13.50 33.11 -16.64
CA ALA A 48 12.38 32.70 -17.44
C ALA A 48 12.80 32.40 -18.89
N ASP A 49 11.98 31.55 -19.51
CA ASP A 49 11.56 31.53 -20.91
C ASP A 49 12.57 31.12 -22.01
N SER A 50 12.23 30.04 -22.70
CA SER A 50 12.08 30.04 -24.17
C SER A 50 11.63 28.66 -24.66
N GLY A 51 10.51 28.65 -25.39
CA GLY A 51 10.00 27.47 -26.07
C GLY A 51 10.86 27.04 -27.27
N SER A 52 10.80 25.74 -27.56
CA SER A 52 10.99 25.09 -28.87
C SER A 52 10.56 23.64 -28.66
N ALA A 53 9.37 23.21 -29.10
CA ALA A 53 9.05 22.81 -30.46
C ALA A 53 9.95 21.68 -30.99
N ASP A 54 9.38 20.47 -30.88
CA ASP A 54 9.24 19.47 -31.94
C ASP A 54 10.33 18.39 -32.14
N SER A 55 9.89 17.14 -32.01
CA SER A 55 10.11 16.12 -33.04
C SER A 55 9.01 15.05 -32.94
N GLY A 56 7.83 15.40 -33.44
CA GLY A 56 6.82 14.43 -33.81
C GLY A 56 7.36 13.45 -34.84
N SER A 57 7.29 12.15 -34.53
CA SER A 57 7.34 11.12 -35.57
C SER A 57 6.01 11.13 -36.29
N ALA A 58 6.09 11.42 -37.59
CA ALA A 58 4.96 11.52 -38.50
C ALA A 58 4.24 10.18 -38.62
N ASP A 59 3.03 10.09 -38.09
CA ASP A 59 2.06 9.11 -38.54
C ASP A 59 1.28 9.72 -39.71
N THR A 60 1.59 9.24 -40.91
CA THR A 60 0.98 9.72 -42.14
C THR A 60 -0.36 9.04 -42.37
N GLY A 61 -1.44 9.73 -42.01
CA GLY A 61 -2.70 9.68 -42.76
C GLY A 61 -3.80 8.76 -42.25
N SER A 62 -4.72 9.34 -41.47
CA SER A 62 -6.15 9.34 -41.79
C SER A 62 -6.89 10.30 -40.87
N SER A 63 -7.62 11.24 -41.44
CA SER A 63 -8.57 12.12 -40.75
C SER A 63 -9.84 11.36 -40.33
N GLN A 64 -9.67 10.21 -39.68
CA GLN A 64 -10.77 9.51 -39.01
C GLN A 64 -10.73 9.95 -37.55
N GLY A 65 -11.89 10.37 -37.02
CA GLY A 65 -12.02 10.57 -35.58
C GLY A 65 -11.67 9.29 -34.82
N PRO A 66 -11.67 9.34 -33.47
CA PRO A 66 -11.43 8.13 -32.68
C PRO A 66 -12.31 6.98 -33.17
N ASN A 67 -11.72 5.78 -33.31
CA ASN A 67 -12.43 4.57 -33.69
C ASN A 67 -13.26 4.08 -32.49
N ILE A 68 -14.40 4.73 -32.27
CA ILE A 68 -15.31 4.42 -31.16
C ILE A 68 -16.27 3.35 -31.65
N ASP A 69 -16.38 2.27 -30.89
CA ASP A 69 -17.36 1.22 -31.15
C ASP A 69 -18.78 1.79 -31.19
N PRO A 70 -19.62 1.44 -32.19
CA PRO A 70 -20.97 1.99 -32.32
C PRO A 70 -21.90 1.68 -31.14
N ASN A 71 -21.59 0.67 -30.33
CA ASN A 71 -22.34 0.31 -29.13
C ASN A 71 -21.73 0.93 -27.85
N ASN A 72 -20.66 1.73 -27.95
CA ASN A 72 -20.10 2.45 -26.82
C ASN A 72 -20.79 3.82 -26.63
N TYR A 73 -21.77 3.87 -25.73
CA TYR A 73 -22.51 5.11 -25.42
C TYR A 73 -21.87 5.97 -24.33
N ALA A 74 -20.58 5.80 -24.03
CA ALA A 74 -19.91 6.62 -23.01
C ALA A 74 -20.11 8.13 -23.27
N GLN A 75 -20.16 8.57 -24.52
CA GLN A 75 -20.37 10.00 -24.82
C GLN A 75 -21.78 10.53 -24.49
N ASP A 76 -22.79 9.66 -24.33
CA ASP A 76 -24.22 10.02 -24.25
C ASP A 76 -24.82 9.93 -22.83
N CYS A 77 -23.97 9.85 -21.80
CA CYS A 77 -24.33 9.65 -20.39
C CYS A 77 -25.18 8.38 -20.20
N PRO A 78 -24.54 7.19 -20.25
CA PRO A 78 -25.26 5.93 -20.16
C PRO A 78 -25.84 5.69 -18.76
N ASP A 79 -26.79 4.76 -18.61
CA ASP A 79 -27.29 4.37 -17.28
C ASP A 79 -26.14 3.81 -16.41
N VAL A 80 -25.26 2.99 -17.00
CA VAL A 80 -24.00 2.55 -16.39
C VAL A 80 -22.81 2.87 -17.28
N LEU A 81 -21.80 3.51 -16.69
CA LEU A 81 -20.49 3.72 -17.29
C LEU A 81 -19.47 2.74 -16.68
N LEU A 82 -18.96 1.83 -17.49
CA LEU A 82 -17.91 0.89 -17.11
C LEU A 82 -16.53 1.54 -17.23
N LEU A 83 -15.79 1.67 -16.12
CA LEU A 83 -14.39 2.04 -16.13
C LEU A 83 -13.53 0.77 -16.07
N ALA A 84 -12.86 0.48 -17.18
CA ALA A 84 -12.03 -0.70 -17.37
C ALA A 84 -10.55 -0.36 -17.14
N VAL A 85 -9.98 -0.90 -16.07
CA VAL A 85 -8.57 -0.75 -15.70
C VAL A 85 -7.80 -2.00 -16.10
N SER A 86 -6.97 -1.85 -17.12
CA SER A 86 -6.23 -2.97 -17.72
C SER A 86 -5.09 -3.46 -16.82
N GLY A 87 -4.49 -4.61 -17.15
CA GLY A 87 -3.29 -5.12 -16.48
C GLY A 87 -2.03 -4.38 -16.92
N ALA A 88 -0.86 -4.79 -16.43
CA ALA A 88 0.39 -4.21 -16.89
C ALA A 88 0.62 -4.46 -18.39
N THR A 89 1.21 -3.49 -19.05
CA THR A 89 1.55 -3.43 -20.48
C THR A 89 0.34 -3.37 -21.43
N ASP A 90 -0.87 -3.22 -20.88
CA ASP A 90 -2.13 -3.17 -21.63
C ASP A 90 -2.69 -1.75 -21.82
N SER A 91 -2.08 -0.74 -21.21
CA SER A 91 -2.48 0.67 -21.35
C SER A 91 -1.25 1.59 -21.46
N ASP A 92 -1.50 2.86 -21.74
CA ASP A 92 -0.50 3.92 -21.70
C ASP A 92 -1.14 5.24 -21.26
N SER A 93 -0.35 6.17 -20.70
CA SER A 93 -0.85 7.45 -20.18
C SER A 93 -1.48 8.34 -21.26
N GLY A 94 -1.12 8.14 -22.53
CA GLY A 94 -1.65 8.87 -23.69
C GLY A 94 -2.83 8.18 -24.36
N ARG A 95 -3.26 7.00 -23.87
CA ARG A 95 -4.35 6.22 -24.44
C ARG A 95 -5.62 7.07 -24.54
N ASN A 96 -6.30 6.97 -25.69
CA ASN A 96 -7.66 7.51 -25.80
C ASN A 96 -8.63 6.61 -25.02
N PRO A 97 -9.32 7.11 -23.97
CA PRO A 97 -10.21 6.30 -23.14
C PRO A 97 -11.36 5.62 -23.90
N LEU A 98 -11.78 6.16 -25.04
CA LEU A 98 -12.92 5.66 -25.81
C LEU A 98 -12.52 4.64 -26.89
N ASN A 99 -11.22 4.50 -27.16
CA ASN A 99 -10.73 3.67 -28.26
C ASN A 99 -10.35 2.28 -27.74
N GLU A 100 -10.91 1.26 -28.39
CA GLU A 100 -10.45 -0.12 -28.22
C GLU A 100 -9.15 -0.29 -29.02
N ILE A 101 -8.06 -0.57 -28.32
CA ILE A 101 -6.74 -0.74 -28.92
C ILE A 101 -6.13 -2.04 -28.40
N SER A 102 -5.86 -2.97 -29.30
CA SER A 102 -4.92 -4.07 -29.03
C SER A 102 -3.55 -3.62 -29.52
N SER A 103 -2.74 -3.08 -28.61
CA SER A 103 -1.39 -2.58 -28.93
C SER A 103 -0.40 -3.71 -29.23
N THR A 104 -0.63 -4.92 -28.70
CA THR A 104 0.16 -6.13 -28.95
C THR A 104 -0.70 -7.39 -29.07
N VAL A 105 -0.09 -8.50 -29.49
CA VAL A 105 -0.77 -9.81 -29.48
C VAL A 105 -1.00 -10.22 -28.02
N ALA A 106 -2.26 -10.40 -27.63
CA ALA A 106 -2.71 -10.68 -26.26
C ALA A 106 -2.60 -9.50 -25.27
N SER A 107 -2.77 -8.25 -25.72
CA SER A 107 -3.01 -7.11 -24.84
C SER A 107 -4.50 -6.78 -24.67
N ASN A 108 -4.84 -6.06 -23.60
CA ASN A 108 -6.15 -5.47 -23.31
C ASN A 108 -7.22 -6.53 -22.98
N TRP A 109 -6.96 -7.36 -21.96
CA TRP A 109 -7.92 -8.38 -21.49
C TRP A 109 -9.33 -7.82 -21.24
N VAL A 110 -9.43 -6.61 -20.67
CA VAL A 110 -10.71 -5.96 -20.37
C VAL A 110 -11.60 -5.76 -21.61
N GLY A 111 -11.01 -5.77 -22.82
CA GLY A 111 -11.70 -5.80 -24.11
C GLY A 111 -12.65 -7.00 -24.27
N ASN A 112 -12.33 -8.14 -23.63
CA ASN A 112 -13.17 -9.34 -23.60
C ASN A 112 -14.48 -9.14 -22.82
N VAL A 113 -14.61 -8.04 -22.08
CA VAL A 113 -15.84 -7.67 -21.36
C VAL A 113 -16.49 -6.44 -21.98
N THR A 114 -15.72 -5.38 -22.23
CA THR A 114 -16.27 -4.08 -22.67
C THR A 114 -16.99 -4.16 -24.01
N VAL A 115 -16.36 -4.73 -25.04
CA VAL A 115 -16.97 -4.82 -26.38
C VAL A 115 -18.21 -5.73 -26.36
N PRO A 116 -18.16 -6.95 -25.79
CA PRO A 116 -19.35 -7.79 -25.69
C PRO A 116 -20.49 -7.21 -24.82
N VAL A 117 -20.18 -6.40 -23.80
CA VAL A 117 -21.21 -5.62 -23.07
C VAL A 117 -21.95 -4.67 -24.01
N GLY A 118 -21.23 -3.96 -24.88
CA GLY A 118 -21.85 -3.13 -25.91
C GLY A 118 -22.74 -3.94 -26.84
N GLU A 119 -22.23 -5.05 -27.37
CA GLU A 119 -22.98 -5.94 -28.28
C GLU A 119 -24.25 -6.51 -27.63
N ALA A 120 -24.16 -6.96 -26.37
CA ALA A 120 -25.29 -7.50 -25.62
C ALA A 120 -26.39 -6.45 -25.35
N ASN A 121 -26.06 -5.17 -25.39
CA ASN A 121 -26.97 -4.05 -25.16
C ASN A 121 -27.28 -3.23 -26.43
N ALA A 122 -26.93 -3.73 -27.62
CA ALA A 122 -27.11 -3.00 -28.88
C ALA A 122 -28.59 -2.62 -29.16
N ASP A 123 -29.54 -3.42 -28.68
CA ASP A 123 -30.98 -3.16 -28.79
C ASP A 123 -31.51 -2.17 -27.73
N SER A 124 -30.66 -1.71 -26.81
CA SER A 124 -30.98 -0.71 -25.78
C SER A 124 -29.94 0.43 -25.75
N PRO A 125 -29.92 1.30 -26.79
CA PRO A 125 -28.96 2.39 -26.89
C PRO A 125 -28.94 3.30 -25.66
N GLY A 126 -27.74 3.66 -25.20
CA GLY A 126 -27.57 4.54 -24.03
C GLY A 126 -27.68 3.83 -22.68
N THR A 127 -27.86 2.51 -22.63
CA THR A 127 -27.85 1.78 -21.35
C THR A 127 -26.44 1.55 -20.82
N VAL A 128 -25.49 1.23 -21.70
CA VAL A 128 -24.09 0.99 -21.33
C VAL A 128 -23.13 1.87 -22.13
N GLY A 129 -22.07 2.32 -21.49
CA GLY A 129 -20.89 2.85 -22.15
C GLY A 129 -19.64 2.46 -21.35
N TRP A 130 -18.47 2.55 -21.96
CA TRP A 130 -17.22 2.22 -21.26
C TRP A 130 -16.08 3.14 -21.62
N LEU A 131 -15.15 3.26 -20.66
CA LEU A 131 -13.87 3.92 -20.84
C LEU A 131 -12.77 2.97 -20.40
N TYR A 132 -11.68 2.95 -21.16
CA TYR A 132 -10.42 2.37 -20.71
C TYR A 132 -9.62 3.41 -19.96
N VAL A 133 -9.12 3.07 -18.78
CA VAL A 133 -8.35 3.99 -17.95
C VAL A 133 -6.94 4.16 -18.53
N PRO A 134 -6.55 5.39 -18.95
CA PRO A 134 -5.18 5.68 -19.37
C PRO A 134 -4.25 5.78 -18.16
N TYR A 135 -3.17 5.03 -18.17
CA TYR A 135 -2.11 5.10 -17.16
C TYR A 135 -0.87 4.36 -17.67
N ALA A 136 0.29 4.59 -17.07
CA ALA A 136 1.56 4.02 -17.54
C ALA A 136 1.57 2.49 -17.66
N SER A 137 0.76 1.79 -16.86
CA SER A 137 0.54 0.34 -16.94
C SER A 137 1.87 -0.43 -17.04
N THR A 138 2.75 -0.27 -16.07
CA THR A 138 4.10 -0.86 -16.12
C THR A 138 4.46 -1.65 -14.87
N TYR A 139 5.36 -2.62 -15.04
CA TYR A 139 6.04 -3.31 -13.94
C TYR A 139 7.25 -2.53 -13.38
N GLY A 140 7.51 -1.32 -13.87
CA GLY A 140 8.68 -0.52 -13.47
C GLY A 140 10.01 -0.98 -14.07
N VAL A 141 9.96 -1.77 -15.14
CA VAL A 141 11.15 -2.30 -15.85
C VAL A 141 11.26 -1.70 -17.25
N GLY A 142 12.33 -0.95 -17.49
CA GLY A 142 12.66 -0.34 -18.78
C GLY A 142 13.90 -0.97 -19.40
N PHE A 143 13.83 -1.36 -20.68
CA PHE A 143 15.00 -1.86 -21.41
C PHE A 143 15.84 -0.72 -22.02
N LEU A 144 15.17 0.24 -22.67
CA LEU A 144 15.80 1.38 -23.36
C LEU A 144 15.32 2.72 -22.82
N ASP A 145 14.05 2.81 -22.42
CA ASP A 145 13.42 4.04 -21.96
C ASP A 145 13.35 4.11 -20.43
N ASP A 146 13.38 5.33 -19.88
CA ASP A 146 13.06 5.57 -18.48
C ASP A 146 11.56 5.33 -18.30
N VAL A 147 11.20 4.42 -17.40
CA VAL A 147 9.81 4.09 -17.10
C VAL A 147 9.48 4.55 -15.68
N SER A 148 8.23 4.92 -15.46
CA SER A 148 7.73 5.15 -14.10
C SER A 148 7.92 3.90 -13.24
N THR A 149 8.06 4.09 -11.93
CA THR A 149 8.03 2.95 -11.01
C THR A 149 6.67 2.26 -11.06
N TYR A 150 6.60 1.00 -10.62
CA TYR A 150 5.31 0.32 -10.49
C TYR A 150 4.34 1.12 -9.63
N GLN A 151 4.79 1.61 -8.47
CA GLN A 151 3.93 2.39 -7.57
C GLN A 151 3.49 3.75 -8.16
N GLN A 152 4.33 4.39 -8.98
CA GLN A 152 3.91 5.59 -9.73
C GLN A 152 2.84 5.25 -10.77
N SER A 153 2.96 4.11 -11.45
CA SER A 153 1.93 3.61 -12.37
C SER A 153 0.61 3.36 -11.64
N ILE A 154 0.63 2.68 -10.49
CA ILE A 154 -0.58 2.45 -9.69
C ILE A 154 -1.24 3.77 -9.28
N ALA A 155 -0.46 4.72 -8.74
CA ALA A 155 -0.96 6.03 -8.33
C ALA A 155 -1.60 6.82 -9.49
N GLU A 156 -0.99 6.76 -10.68
CA GLU A 156 -1.54 7.38 -11.90
C GLU A 156 -2.88 6.72 -12.30
N GLY A 157 -2.98 5.40 -12.20
CA GLY A 157 -4.21 4.66 -12.48
C GLY A 157 -5.35 5.05 -11.55
N VAL A 158 -5.08 5.15 -10.24
CA VAL A 158 -6.05 5.59 -9.23
C VAL A 158 -6.48 7.03 -9.51
N ALA A 159 -5.52 7.94 -9.69
CA ALA A 159 -5.79 9.35 -9.97
C ALA A 159 -6.58 9.55 -11.27
N THR A 160 -6.27 8.79 -12.31
CA THR A 160 -6.97 8.89 -13.60
C THR A 160 -8.38 8.32 -13.52
N THR A 161 -8.58 7.20 -12.81
CA THR A 161 -9.92 6.63 -12.61
C THR A 161 -10.79 7.61 -11.84
N ASN A 162 -10.27 8.20 -10.75
CA ASN A 162 -10.94 9.27 -10.00
C ASN A 162 -11.32 10.46 -10.89
N ARG A 163 -10.37 10.98 -11.67
CA ARG A 163 -10.59 12.10 -12.58
C ARG A 163 -11.71 11.80 -13.59
N LEU A 164 -11.73 10.59 -14.17
CA LEU A 164 -12.77 10.19 -15.12
C LEU A 164 -14.14 10.09 -14.43
N MET A 165 -14.22 9.53 -13.21
CA MET A 165 -15.47 9.52 -12.45
C MET A 165 -15.95 10.93 -12.14
N ASP A 166 -15.08 11.84 -11.69
CA ASP A 166 -15.44 13.23 -11.39
C ASP A 166 -15.94 13.98 -12.64
N GLU A 167 -15.27 13.79 -13.77
CA GLU A 167 -15.66 14.38 -15.06
C GLU A 167 -17.05 13.91 -15.49
N TYR A 168 -17.30 12.61 -15.40
CA TYR A 168 -18.57 12.02 -15.80
C TYR A 168 -19.69 12.26 -14.80
N LYS A 169 -19.39 12.32 -13.51
CA LYS A 169 -20.35 12.73 -12.48
C LYS A 169 -20.76 14.18 -12.67
N THR A 170 -19.83 15.06 -13.01
CA THR A 170 -20.12 16.45 -13.36
C THR A 170 -20.96 16.56 -14.63
N LYS A 171 -20.65 15.75 -15.65
CA LYS A 171 -21.34 15.77 -16.95
C LYS A 171 -22.75 15.17 -16.89
N CYS A 172 -22.90 14.05 -16.18
CA CYS A 172 -24.08 13.19 -16.27
C CYS A 172 -24.92 13.16 -14.98
N GLY A 173 -24.39 13.67 -13.86
CA GLY A 173 -25.09 13.73 -12.58
C GLY A 173 -25.46 12.34 -12.06
N ASP A 174 -26.66 12.22 -11.49
CA ASP A 174 -27.17 10.97 -10.92
C ASP A 174 -27.70 9.99 -11.97
N LYS A 175 -27.78 10.40 -13.25
CA LYS A 175 -28.26 9.54 -14.35
C LYS A 175 -27.35 8.34 -14.57
N THR A 176 -26.05 8.51 -14.35
CA THR A 176 -25.02 7.51 -14.65
C THR A 176 -24.44 6.97 -13.34
N LYS A 177 -24.45 5.64 -13.19
CA LYS A 177 -23.67 4.94 -12.17
C LYS A 177 -22.39 4.35 -12.76
N PHE A 178 -21.38 4.13 -11.93
CA PHE A 178 -20.10 3.59 -12.36
C PHE A 178 -20.00 2.10 -12.02
N ALA A 179 -19.68 1.28 -13.02
CA ALA A 179 -19.20 -0.08 -12.80
C ALA A 179 -17.66 -0.08 -12.97
N LEU A 180 -16.94 -0.75 -12.09
CA LEU A 180 -15.48 -0.78 -12.12
C LEU A 180 -15.00 -2.21 -12.38
N LEU A 181 -14.14 -2.38 -13.40
CA LEU A 181 -13.54 -3.66 -13.77
C LEU A 181 -12.02 -3.51 -13.81
N GLY A 182 -11.32 -4.27 -12.97
CA GLY A 182 -9.87 -4.22 -12.84
C GLY A 182 -9.25 -5.57 -13.09
N TYR A 183 -8.18 -5.60 -13.88
CA TYR A 183 -7.48 -6.83 -14.22
C TYR A 183 -6.02 -6.78 -13.79
N SER A 184 -5.54 -7.79 -13.06
CA SER A 184 -4.13 -7.89 -12.62
C SER A 184 -3.70 -6.63 -11.85
N VAL A 185 -2.72 -5.88 -12.37
CA VAL A 185 -2.31 -4.55 -11.91
C VAL A 185 -3.47 -3.55 -11.83
N GLY A 186 -4.43 -3.61 -12.77
CA GLY A 186 -5.66 -2.83 -12.69
C GLY A 186 -6.59 -3.27 -11.55
N GLY A 187 -6.49 -4.53 -11.11
CA GLY A 187 -7.13 -5.01 -9.89
C GLY A 187 -6.57 -4.36 -8.63
N GLU A 188 -5.25 -4.09 -8.57
CA GLU A 188 -4.65 -3.31 -7.48
C GLU A 188 -5.08 -1.85 -7.53
N VAL A 189 -5.11 -1.24 -8.72
CA VAL A 189 -5.63 0.14 -8.88
C VAL A 189 -7.04 0.23 -8.31
N LEU A 190 -7.90 -0.74 -8.60
CA LEU A 190 -9.26 -0.77 -8.05
C LEU A 190 -9.33 -1.11 -6.57
N ASP A 191 -8.41 -1.92 -6.03
CA ASP A 191 -8.32 -2.19 -4.60
C ASP A 191 -8.09 -0.87 -3.83
N ARG A 192 -7.04 -0.13 -4.21
CA ARG A 192 -6.70 1.17 -3.59
C ARG A 192 -7.80 2.20 -3.79
N LEU A 193 -8.37 2.27 -5.00
CA LEU A 193 -9.49 3.17 -5.29
C LEU A 193 -10.74 2.84 -4.47
N ALA A 194 -11.09 1.56 -4.31
CA ALA A 194 -12.26 1.15 -3.55
C ALA A 194 -12.08 1.43 -2.05
N LEU A 195 -10.87 1.24 -1.50
CA LEU A 195 -10.54 1.65 -0.13
C LEU A 195 -10.75 3.15 0.06
N GLU A 196 -10.31 3.97 -0.89
CA GLU A 196 -10.51 5.42 -0.85
C GLU A 196 -12.01 5.78 -0.93
N LEU A 197 -12.70 5.34 -2.00
CA LEU A 197 -14.10 5.65 -2.27
C LEU A 197 -15.04 5.22 -1.14
N GLY A 198 -14.76 4.05 -0.55
CA GLY A 198 -15.53 3.46 0.54
C GLY A 198 -15.55 4.26 1.83
N HIS A 199 -14.54 5.12 2.03
CA HIS A 199 -14.37 5.94 3.23
C HIS A 199 -14.51 7.44 2.98
N ARG A 200 -14.89 7.85 1.76
CA ARG A 200 -15.14 9.26 1.46
C ARG A 200 -16.30 9.81 2.29
N ASP A 201 -16.24 11.11 2.54
CA ASP A 201 -17.38 11.83 3.11
C ASP A 201 -18.59 11.73 2.16
N SER A 202 -19.77 11.60 2.74
CA SER A 202 -21.05 11.61 2.03
C SER A 202 -21.29 12.84 1.12
N ASN A 203 -20.54 13.94 1.33
CA ASN A 203 -20.61 15.16 0.52
C ASN A 203 -19.59 15.22 -0.63
N ALA A 204 -18.75 14.20 -0.81
CA ALA A 204 -17.81 14.12 -1.92
C ALA A 204 -18.55 14.13 -3.27
N LEU A 205 -17.87 14.59 -4.33
CA LEU A 205 -18.48 14.65 -5.67
C LEU A 205 -18.91 13.25 -6.15
N VAL A 206 -18.05 12.25 -5.97
CA VAL A 206 -18.31 10.84 -6.23
C VAL A 206 -18.25 10.09 -4.91
N THR A 207 -19.34 9.40 -4.58
CA THR A 207 -19.52 8.62 -3.35
C THR A 207 -19.72 7.14 -3.65
N ALA A 208 -19.72 6.30 -2.62
CA ALA A 208 -20.03 4.87 -2.75
C ALA A 208 -21.41 4.59 -3.38
N ASP A 209 -22.37 5.51 -3.25
CA ASP A 209 -23.70 5.41 -3.88
C ASP A 209 -23.65 5.57 -5.40
N ASP A 210 -22.61 6.19 -5.94
CA ASP A 210 -22.39 6.35 -7.38
C ASP A 210 -21.78 5.10 -8.02
N ILE A 211 -21.27 4.17 -7.21
CA ILE A 211 -20.68 2.92 -7.68
C ILE A 211 -21.76 1.84 -7.70
N ALA A 212 -22.03 1.27 -8.88
CA ALA A 212 -22.94 0.15 -9.06
C ALA A 212 -22.31 -1.17 -8.61
N GLY A 213 -21.01 -1.36 -8.85
CA GLY A 213 -20.25 -2.51 -8.38
C GLY A 213 -18.79 -2.49 -8.87
N VAL A 214 -17.95 -3.27 -8.20
CA VAL A 214 -16.50 -3.34 -8.42
C VAL A 214 -16.09 -4.80 -8.53
N ILE A 215 -15.45 -5.17 -9.63
CA ILE A 215 -14.88 -6.50 -9.80
C ILE A 215 -13.39 -6.43 -10.08
N MET A 216 -12.62 -7.22 -9.32
CA MET A 216 -11.17 -7.30 -9.45
C MET A 216 -10.76 -8.72 -9.82
N VAL A 217 -10.12 -8.87 -10.97
CA VAL A 217 -9.72 -10.16 -11.54
C VAL A 217 -8.22 -10.31 -11.43
N GLY A 218 -7.75 -11.40 -10.81
CA GLY A 218 -6.31 -11.61 -10.61
C GLY A 218 -5.67 -10.54 -9.71
N SER A 219 -6.40 -9.99 -8.74
CA SER A 219 -5.89 -8.91 -7.88
C SER A 219 -4.80 -9.39 -6.91
N PRO A 220 -3.66 -8.68 -6.82
CA PRO A 220 -2.60 -9.00 -5.87
C PRO A 220 -2.94 -8.76 -4.39
N TYR A 221 -4.07 -8.07 -4.15
CA TYR A 221 -4.57 -7.72 -2.81
C TYR A 221 -5.85 -8.49 -2.45
N ARG A 222 -6.22 -9.54 -3.21
CA ARG A 222 -7.40 -10.38 -2.93
C ARG A 222 -7.28 -11.00 -1.52
N PRO A 223 -8.26 -10.80 -0.62
CA PRO A 223 -8.22 -11.44 0.70
C PRO A 223 -8.34 -12.96 0.62
N ALA A 224 -7.71 -13.67 1.55
CA ALA A 224 -7.79 -15.13 1.60
C ALA A 224 -9.21 -15.61 1.94
N GLY A 225 -9.68 -16.65 1.24
CA GLY A 225 -10.93 -17.34 1.56
C GLY A 225 -12.23 -16.58 1.20
N VAL A 226 -12.14 -15.43 0.53
CA VAL A 226 -13.33 -14.75 -0.02
C VAL A 226 -13.90 -15.52 -1.21
N PRO A 227 -15.22 -15.53 -1.42
CA PRO A 227 -15.83 -16.17 -2.58
C PRO A 227 -15.32 -15.54 -3.88
N ASN A 228 -15.35 -16.35 -4.94
CA ASN A 228 -15.21 -15.85 -6.30
C ASN A 228 -16.52 -15.22 -6.77
N PHE A 229 -16.42 -14.47 -7.86
CA PHE A 229 -17.53 -13.77 -8.50
C PHE A 229 -18.71 -14.71 -8.78
N GLY A 230 -19.92 -14.24 -8.49
CA GLY A 230 -21.14 -15.04 -8.58
C GLY A 230 -21.36 -16.00 -7.40
N ASP A 231 -20.78 -15.69 -6.23
CA ASP A 231 -20.81 -16.51 -5.01
C ASP A 231 -20.22 -17.92 -5.21
N GLU A 232 -19.33 -18.07 -6.20
CA GLU A 232 -18.63 -19.32 -6.45
C GLU A 232 -17.61 -19.58 -5.33
N PRO A 233 -17.31 -20.85 -5.02
CA PRO A 233 -16.22 -21.17 -4.10
C PRO A 233 -14.94 -20.49 -4.57
N GLY A 234 -14.41 -19.59 -3.73
CA GLY A 234 -13.14 -18.94 -3.98
C GLY A 234 -11.97 -19.77 -3.44
N GLU A 235 -10.76 -19.40 -3.86
CA GLU A 235 -9.55 -20.05 -3.37
C GLU A 235 -9.30 -19.75 -1.90
N SER A 236 -8.73 -20.73 -1.20
CA SER A 236 -8.46 -20.63 0.24
C SER A 236 -7.34 -19.65 0.58
N LEU A 237 -6.40 -19.43 -0.36
CA LEU A 237 -5.33 -18.45 -0.20
C LEU A 237 -5.75 -17.12 -0.85
N GLY A 238 -4.96 -16.07 -0.67
CA GLY A 238 -5.21 -14.73 -1.22
C GLY A 238 -4.09 -14.25 -2.15
N GLY A 239 -4.05 -12.95 -2.45
CA GLY A 239 -3.03 -12.37 -3.32
C GLY A 239 -1.62 -12.28 -2.73
N PHE A 240 -0.59 -12.24 -3.57
CA PHE A 240 0.79 -12.29 -3.07
C PHE A 240 1.23 -11.03 -2.34
N MET A 241 0.61 -9.86 -2.59
CA MET A 241 1.02 -8.61 -1.94
C MET A 241 0.49 -8.55 -0.51
N ASP A 242 -0.82 -8.77 -0.33
CA ASP A 242 -1.42 -8.87 0.99
C ASP A 242 -2.79 -9.57 0.92
N GLN A 243 -2.98 -10.58 1.78
CA GLN A 243 -4.14 -11.47 1.84
C GLN A 243 -5.08 -11.15 3.00
N SER A 244 -4.77 -10.10 3.77
CA SER A 244 -5.55 -9.70 4.92
C SER A 244 -6.98 -9.27 4.51
N PRO A 245 -7.98 -9.44 5.40
CA PRO A 245 -9.31 -8.90 5.16
C PRO A 245 -9.25 -7.40 4.86
N ARG A 246 -9.99 -6.98 3.84
CA ARG A 246 -10.12 -5.58 3.43
C ARG A 246 -11.40 -4.99 3.99
N ASP A 247 -11.33 -3.75 4.45
CA ASP A 247 -12.49 -2.94 4.77
C ASP A 247 -12.64 -1.89 3.68
N TYR A 248 -13.57 -2.06 2.76
CA TYR A 248 -13.91 -1.08 1.74
C TYR A 248 -15.04 -0.14 2.21
N GLY A 249 -15.29 -0.03 3.51
CA GLY A 249 -16.30 0.86 4.07
C GLY A 249 -17.69 0.66 3.42
N ALA A 250 -18.26 1.74 2.87
CA ALA A 250 -19.56 1.72 2.21
C ALA A 250 -19.60 0.90 0.90
N LEU A 251 -18.45 0.44 0.39
CA LEU A 251 -18.36 -0.42 -0.80
C LEU A 251 -18.23 -1.92 -0.48
N ASN A 252 -18.20 -2.33 0.79
CA ASN A 252 -18.00 -3.74 1.18
C ASN A 252 -18.96 -4.72 0.46
N ASP A 253 -20.24 -4.34 0.29
CA ASP A 253 -21.25 -5.18 -0.37
C ASP A 253 -21.22 -5.09 -1.91
N LYS A 254 -20.31 -4.29 -2.48
CA LYS A 254 -20.21 -4.01 -3.92
C LYS A 254 -18.90 -4.49 -4.54
N VAL A 255 -17.94 -4.91 -3.73
CA VAL A 255 -16.64 -5.42 -4.17
C VAL A 255 -16.68 -6.93 -4.26
N THR A 256 -16.21 -7.47 -5.38
CA THR A 256 -16.06 -8.91 -5.61
C THR A 256 -14.77 -9.20 -6.35
N TRP A 257 -14.30 -10.44 -6.26
CA TRP A 257 -13.06 -10.88 -6.88
C TRP A 257 -13.29 -12.05 -7.83
N SER A 258 -12.40 -12.20 -8.81
CA SER A 258 -12.26 -13.44 -9.57
C SER A 258 -10.81 -13.89 -9.54
N CYS A 259 -10.60 -15.13 -9.12
CA CYS A 259 -9.29 -15.74 -9.02
C CYS A 259 -9.32 -17.20 -9.48
N ARG A 260 -8.38 -17.57 -10.35
CA ARG A 260 -8.16 -18.95 -10.79
C ARG A 260 -7.20 -19.68 -9.85
N PRO A 261 -7.37 -21.00 -9.67
CA PRO A 261 -6.46 -21.79 -8.87
C PRO A 261 -5.02 -21.69 -9.37
N TYR A 262 -4.09 -21.50 -8.43
CA TYR A 262 -2.65 -21.35 -8.66
C TYR A 262 -2.23 -20.05 -9.35
N ASP A 263 -3.14 -19.13 -9.66
CA ASP A 263 -2.76 -17.79 -10.10
C ASP A 263 -2.02 -17.09 -8.95
N LEU A 264 -0.69 -17.06 -9.04
CA LEU A 264 0.16 -16.48 -7.99
C LEU A 264 -0.18 -15.02 -7.70
N ALA A 265 -0.85 -14.31 -8.63
CA ALA A 265 -1.35 -12.97 -8.36
C ALA A 265 -2.34 -12.96 -7.18
N CYS A 266 -3.36 -13.83 -7.20
CA CYS A 266 -4.53 -13.77 -6.33
C CYS A 266 -4.78 -15.02 -5.46
N ASP A 267 -3.96 -16.06 -5.63
CA ASP A 267 -3.96 -17.34 -4.91
C ASP A 267 -2.50 -17.77 -4.63
N ALA A 268 -1.78 -16.98 -3.84
CA ALA A 268 -0.39 -17.21 -3.45
C ALA A 268 -0.30 -17.92 -2.09
N PRO A 269 0.73 -18.76 -1.83
CA PRO A 269 1.01 -19.26 -0.49
C PRO A 269 1.07 -18.14 0.55
N ASP A 270 0.56 -18.40 1.75
CA ASP A 270 0.73 -17.51 2.89
C ASP A 270 2.20 -17.52 3.37
N LYS A 271 2.56 -16.63 4.30
CA LYS A 271 3.88 -16.64 4.94
C LYS A 271 5.03 -16.49 3.93
N ILE A 272 4.96 -15.43 3.15
CA ILE A 272 5.93 -15.04 2.12
C ILE A 272 6.46 -13.62 2.36
N GLU A 273 6.49 -13.15 3.60
CA GLU A 273 6.76 -11.75 3.98
C GLU A 273 8.10 -11.23 3.43
N PHE A 274 9.13 -12.08 3.32
CA PHE A 274 10.40 -11.65 2.71
C PHE A 274 10.27 -11.39 1.20
N LEU A 275 9.45 -12.20 0.51
CA LEU A 275 9.15 -11.99 -0.90
C LEU A 275 8.29 -10.73 -1.07
N GLN A 276 7.28 -10.53 -0.21
CA GLN A 276 6.48 -9.30 -0.18
C GLN A 276 7.34 -8.06 0.00
N LEU A 277 8.21 -8.04 1.01
CA LEU A 277 9.12 -6.93 1.25
C LEU A 277 10.03 -6.67 0.04
N ALA A 278 10.55 -7.73 -0.59
CA ALA A 278 11.38 -7.58 -1.79
C ALA A 278 10.60 -6.98 -2.95
N LEU A 279 9.35 -7.40 -3.15
CA LEU A 279 8.46 -6.87 -4.18
C LEU A 279 8.08 -5.42 -3.91
N GLU A 280 7.79 -5.05 -2.66
CA GLU A 280 7.51 -3.65 -2.28
C GLU A 280 8.72 -2.73 -2.45
N ILE A 281 9.93 -3.22 -2.21
CA ILE A 281 11.14 -2.45 -2.49
C ILE A 281 11.31 -2.27 -4.00
N ILE A 282 11.17 -3.35 -4.77
CA ILE A 282 11.35 -3.32 -6.23
C ILE A 282 10.27 -2.44 -6.90
N SER A 283 9.04 -2.46 -6.40
CA SER A 283 7.91 -1.71 -6.96
C SER A 283 8.11 -0.19 -6.88
N GLN A 284 8.94 0.27 -5.94
CA GLN A 284 9.30 1.68 -5.75
C GLN A 284 10.60 2.09 -6.46
N MET A 285 11.24 1.16 -7.18
CA MET A 285 12.47 1.40 -7.92
C MET A 285 12.20 1.53 -9.41
N ARG A 286 13.04 2.33 -10.07
CA ARG A 286 13.16 2.33 -11.53
C ARG A 286 14.27 1.36 -11.92
N LEU A 287 13.92 0.33 -12.68
CA LEU A 287 14.84 -0.70 -13.12
C LEU A 287 15.20 -0.47 -14.60
N THR A 288 16.39 0.10 -14.83
CA THR A 288 16.90 0.39 -16.18
C THR A 288 18.26 -0.27 -16.41
N LEU A 289 18.38 -1.12 -17.43
CA LEU A 289 19.63 -1.88 -17.70
C LEU A 289 20.84 -0.98 -18.03
N LEU A 290 20.61 0.20 -18.59
CA LEU A 290 21.65 1.14 -19.01
C LEU A 290 22.06 2.15 -17.92
N ASN A 291 21.33 2.22 -16.80
CA ASN A 291 21.62 3.15 -15.69
C ASN A 291 21.62 2.44 -14.31
N PRO A 292 22.56 1.51 -14.06
CA PRO A 292 22.58 0.75 -12.81
C PRO A 292 22.86 1.62 -11.57
N VAL A 293 23.54 2.76 -11.73
CA VAL A 293 23.83 3.69 -10.62
C VAL A 293 22.53 4.27 -10.06
N GLN A 294 21.59 4.61 -10.94
CA GLN A 294 20.31 5.17 -10.55
C GLN A 294 19.42 4.11 -9.86
N SER A 295 19.39 2.87 -10.34
CA SER A 295 18.70 1.79 -9.61
C SER A 295 19.28 1.54 -8.21
N VAL A 296 20.61 1.61 -8.04
CA VAL A 296 21.24 1.51 -6.72
C VAL A 296 20.89 2.70 -5.82
N ALA A 297 20.84 3.92 -6.37
CA ALA A 297 20.44 5.11 -5.62
C ALA A 297 18.96 5.06 -5.21
N ASP A 298 18.08 4.58 -6.09
CA ASP A 298 16.66 4.39 -5.81
C ASP A 298 16.47 3.30 -4.73
N PHE A 299 17.20 2.19 -4.80
CA PHE A 299 17.22 1.18 -3.74
C PHE A 299 17.62 1.77 -2.37
N ALA A 300 18.72 2.52 -2.32
CA ALA A 300 19.20 3.14 -1.08
C ALA A 300 18.17 4.10 -0.50
N ARG A 301 17.49 4.89 -1.35
CA ARG A 301 16.40 5.78 -0.93
C ARG A 301 15.23 5.00 -0.34
N VAL A 302 14.71 4.01 -1.07
CA VAL A 302 13.55 3.20 -0.65
C VAL A 302 13.81 2.50 0.68
N VAL A 303 14.95 1.82 0.81
CA VAL A 303 15.32 1.13 2.05
C VAL A 303 15.45 2.12 3.22
N THR A 304 16.02 3.31 2.98
CA THR A 304 16.12 4.34 4.03
C THR A 304 14.74 4.81 4.47
N THR A 305 13.83 5.06 3.53
CA THR A 305 12.44 5.46 3.83
C THR A 305 11.71 4.40 4.64
N ILE A 306 11.78 3.13 4.23
CA ILE A 306 11.16 1.99 4.94
C ILE A 306 11.74 1.88 6.35
N ALA A 307 13.06 1.95 6.49
CA ALA A 307 13.73 1.92 7.78
C ALA A 307 13.28 3.06 8.70
N THR A 308 13.17 4.29 8.17
CA THR A 308 12.65 5.43 8.93
C THR A 308 11.21 5.20 9.38
N ARG A 309 10.31 4.77 8.47
CA ARG A 309 8.92 4.48 8.82
C ARG A 309 8.79 3.36 9.86
N ALA A 310 9.60 2.30 9.76
CA ALA A 310 9.63 1.22 10.74
C ALA A 310 10.07 1.69 12.14
N ILE A 311 11.12 2.53 12.20
CA ILE A 311 11.57 3.13 13.47
C ILE A 311 10.44 3.94 14.08
N VAL A 312 9.75 4.74 13.26
CA VAL A 312 8.64 5.56 13.73
C VAL A 312 7.51 4.70 14.25
N ASP A 313 7.04 3.72 13.47
CA ASP A 313 5.95 2.82 13.84
C ASP A 313 6.24 2.14 15.17
N ILE A 314 7.41 1.49 15.32
CA ILE A 314 7.84 0.82 16.55
C ILE A 314 7.97 1.79 17.72
N ALA A 315 8.49 3.00 17.51
CA ALA A 315 8.64 3.98 18.57
C ALA A 315 7.30 4.51 19.08
N THR A 316 6.31 4.64 18.18
CA THR A 316 4.97 5.11 18.50
C THR A 316 4.08 4.00 19.06
N ASP A 317 4.24 2.76 18.62
CA ASP A 317 3.54 1.60 19.17
C ASP A 317 4.35 0.95 20.30
N LYS A 318 4.15 1.44 21.53
CA LYS A 318 4.80 0.90 22.73
C LYS A 318 4.43 -0.56 23.02
N SER A 319 3.36 -1.09 22.43
CA SER A 319 2.92 -2.46 22.64
C SER A 319 3.62 -3.47 21.73
N TRP A 320 4.32 -3.01 20.68
CA TRP A 320 4.99 -3.88 19.72
C TRP A 320 5.98 -4.86 20.35
N LEU A 321 6.73 -4.44 21.38
CA LEU A 321 7.68 -5.33 22.05
C LEU A 321 7.03 -6.51 22.78
N GLU A 322 5.75 -6.38 23.12
CA GLU A 322 4.95 -7.40 23.78
C GLU A 322 4.01 -8.14 22.81
N SER A 323 3.90 -7.65 21.56
CA SER A 323 3.08 -8.24 20.51
C SER A 323 3.78 -9.40 19.79
N ASP A 324 2.99 -10.21 19.08
CA ASP A 324 3.48 -11.28 18.21
C ASP A 324 3.92 -10.76 16.83
N GLU A 325 3.75 -9.47 16.52
CA GLU A 325 4.14 -8.88 15.24
C GLU A 325 5.66 -8.81 15.12
N THR A 326 6.23 -9.47 14.11
CA THR A 326 7.68 -9.49 13.90
C THR A 326 8.20 -8.20 13.26
N LEU A 327 9.50 -7.94 13.36
CA LEU A 327 10.15 -6.84 12.63
C LEU A 327 9.96 -6.97 11.12
N LEU A 328 9.98 -8.20 10.58
CA LEU A 328 9.75 -8.40 9.16
C LEU A 328 8.32 -7.98 8.75
N GLN A 329 7.32 -8.29 9.57
CA GLN A 329 5.94 -7.87 9.33
C GLN A 329 5.79 -6.35 9.43
N VAL A 330 6.46 -5.70 10.39
CA VAL A 330 6.54 -4.23 10.42
C VAL A 330 7.16 -3.69 9.14
N LEU A 331 8.27 -4.27 8.66
CA LEU A 331 8.92 -3.82 7.43
C LEU A 331 8.01 -3.98 6.21
N VAL A 332 7.28 -5.09 6.09
CA VAL A 332 6.26 -5.28 5.03
C VAL A 332 5.16 -4.22 5.16
N LYS A 333 4.59 -4.06 6.36
CA LYS A 333 3.53 -3.10 6.66
C LYS A 333 3.90 -1.67 6.29
N VAL A 334 5.08 -1.20 6.70
CA VAL A 334 5.52 0.18 6.43
C VAL A 334 6.11 0.40 5.02
N ALA A 335 6.38 -0.70 4.30
CA ALA A 335 6.83 -0.65 2.91
C ALA A 335 5.69 -0.32 1.94
N ASP A 336 4.44 -0.63 2.30
CA ASP A 336 3.28 -0.14 1.54
C ASP A 336 3.30 1.40 1.49
N VAL A 337 3.15 1.93 0.29
CA VAL A 337 3.20 3.37 0.01
C VAL A 337 2.04 4.13 0.66
N ASP A 338 0.89 3.46 0.80
CA ASP A 338 -0.33 4.04 1.39
C ASP A 338 -0.38 3.88 2.92
N TYR A 339 0.58 3.14 3.50
CA TYR A 339 0.69 3.07 4.95
C TYR A 339 1.05 4.44 5.52
N THR A 340 0.09 5.03 6.22
CA THR A 340 0.27 6.28 6.95
C THR A 340 0.68 5.97 8.38
N VAL A 341 1.89 6.36 8.73
CA VAL A 341 2.20 6.57 10.15
C VAL A 341 1.51 7.88 10.54
N ALA A 342 1.04 8.04 11.77
CA ALA A 342 0.49 9.32 12.21
C ALA A 342 1.60 10.39 12.25
N ASP A 343 1.96 10.95 11.09
CA ASP A 343 3.22 11.67 10.84
C ASP A 343 3.44 12.86 11.77
N GLN A 344 2.37 13.55 12.16
CA GLN A 344 2.44 14.66 13.10
C GLN A 344 2.63 14.23 14.56
N GLN A 345 2.12 13.06 14.96
CA GLN A 345 2.33 12.50 16.30
C GLN A 345 3.69 11.79 16.38
N ALA A 346 4.10 11.14 15.30
CA ALA A 346 5.38 10.49 15.08
C ALA A 346 6.58 11.45 15.17
N ALA A 347 6.54 12.57 14.43
CA ALA A 347 7.61 13.57 14.46
C ALA A 347 7.72 14.28 15.81
N ALA A 348 6.61 14.42 16.54
CA ALA A 348 6.60 14.94 17.91
C ALA A 348 7.08 13.91 18.95
N ALA A 349 6.86 12.62 18.70
CA ALA A 349 7.28 11.53 19.60
C ALA A 349 8.77 11.16 19.48
N LEU A 350 9.40 11.41 18.32
CA LEU A 350 10.80 11.04 18.06
C LEU A 350 11.79 12.17 18.38
N THR A 351 11.79 12.66 19.62
CA THR A 351 12.88 13.54 20.08
C THR A 351 14.13 12.73 20.41
N PRO A 352 15.35 13.28 20.28
CA PRO A 352 16.57 12.60 20.71
C PRO A 352 16.51 12.12 22.16
N ASP A 353 15.87 12.90 23.04
CA ASP A 353 15.68 12.55 24.45
C ASP A 353 14.73 11.36 24.63
N GLN A 354 13.65 11.30 23.85
CA GLN A 354 12.71 10.18 23.89
C GLN A 354 13.33 8.89 23.34
N LEU A 355 14.06 8.97 22.23
CA LEU A 355 14.81 7.83 21.67
C LEU A 355 15.88 7.33 22.66
N LEU A 356 16.57 8.24 23.34
CA LEU A 356 17.53 7.89 24.37
C LEU A 356 16.86 7.26 25.59
N ALA A 357 15.68 7.75 25.99
CA ALA A 357 14.89 7.16 27.07
C ALA A 357 14.42 5.74 26.73
N ASP A 358 13.90 5.53 25.51
CA ASP A 358 13.49 4.22 25.00
C ASP A 358 14.68 3.25 24.93
N LEU A 359 15.85 3.71 24.46
CA LEU A 359 17.08 2.93 24.45
C LEU A 359 17.53 2.55 25.87
N ASN A 360 17.53 3.51 26.80
CA ASN A 360 17.90 3.29 28.20
C ASN A 360 16.96 2.30 28.89
N TRP A 361 15.66 2.36 28.58
CA TRP A 361 14.71 1.37 29.06
C TRP A 361 15.00 0.00 28.46
N ALA A 362 15.23 -0.09 27.15
CA ALA A 362 15.48 -1.33 26.41
C ALA A 362 16.74 -2.07 26.87
N ILE A 363 17.80 -1.34 27.26
CA ILE A 363 19.04 -1.93 27.81
C ILE A 363 19.01 -2.11 29.34
N GLY A 364 18.02 -1.52 30.02
CA GLY A 364 17.87 -1.55 31.47
C GLY A 364 16.63 -2.34 31.91
N PRO A 365 15.58 -1.69 32.45
CA PRO A 365 14.38 -2.37 32.95
C PRO A 365 13.67 -3.29 31.92
N GLY A 366 13.69 -2.93 30.63
CA GLY A 366 13.06 -3.67 29.54
C GLY A 366 13.95 -4.75 28.91
N ALA A 367 15.18 -4.95 29.39
CA ALA A 367 16.17 -5.81 28.74
C ALA A 367 15.72 -7.26 28.57
N GLU A 368 14.95 -7.81 29.51
CA GLU A 368 14.42 -9.18 29.38
C GLU A 368 13.29 -9.27 28.36
N THR A 369 12.43 -8.25 28.26
CA THR A 369 11.40 -8.15 27.21
C THR A 369 12.05 -8.06 25.83
N VAL A 370 13.07 -7.22 25.66
CA VAL A 370 13.81 -7.08 24.40
C VAL A 370 14.52 -8.38 24.02
N LYS A 371 15.18 -9.06 24.97
CA LYS A 371 15.80 -10.37 24.72
C LYS A 371 14.75 -11.43 24.35
N ALA A 372 13.57 -11.40 24.96
CA ALA A 372 12.48 -12.31 24.61
C ALA A 372 11.99 -12.04 23.18
N LYS A 373 11.75 -10.77 22.82
CA LYS A 373 11.39 -10.36 21.45
C LYS A 373 12.44 -10.82 20.43
N LEU A 374 13.73 -10.54 20.66
CA LEU A 374 14.80 -10.95 19.74
C LEU A 374 14.89 -12.48 19.53
N ARG A 375 14.54 -13.29 20.54
CA ARG A 375 14.43 -14.75 20.35
C ARG A 375 13.20 -15.11 19.53
N ALA A 376 12.06 -14.49 19.82
CA ALA A 376 10.82 -14.69 19.07
C ALA A 376 10.98 -14.30 17.58
N GLU A 377 11.69 -13.20 17.28
CA GLU A 377 12.01 -12.75 15.91
C GLU A 377 12.69 -13.84 15.08
N SER A 378 13.61 -14.62 15.67
CA SER A 378 14.29 -15.69 14.93
C SER A 378 13.35 -16.83 14.50
N VAL A 379 12.36 -17.14 15.34
CA VAL A 379 11.34 -18.16 15.05
C VAL A 379 10.29 -17.59 14.11
N GLY A 380 9.87 -16.34 14.34
CA GLY A 380 8.94 -15.61 13.49
C GLY A 380 9.46 -15.44 12.06
N LEU A 381 10.76 -15.17 11.88
CA LEU A 381 11.36 -15.07 10.55
C LEU A 381 11.31 -16.40 9.77
N GLU A 382 11.45 -17.54 10.44
CA GLU A 382 11.23 -18.84 9.79
C GLU A 382 9.74 -19.07 9.50
N GLU A 383 8.87 -18.80 10.47
CA GLU A 383 7.42 -18.99 10.35
C GLU A 383 6.83 -18.17 9.20
N ASN A 384 7.16 -16.88 9.15
CA ASN A 384 6.70 -15.89 8.17
C ASN A 384 7.30 -16.12 6.77
N ASN A 385 8.08 -17.17 6.56
CA ASN A 385 8.68 -17.47 5.24
C ASN A 385 8.53 -18.93 4.83
N LYS A 386 7.67 -19.68 5.53
CA LYS A 386 7.42 -21.09 5.19
C LYS A 386 6.84 -21.25 3.79
N GLY A 387 5.95 -20.36 3.36
CA GLY A 387 5.32 -20.43 2.05
C GLY A 387 6.26 -20.15 0.87
N ILE A 388 7.43 -19.55 1.10
CA ILE A 388 8.45 -19.39 0.03
C ILE A 388 8.88 -20.75 -0.53
N VAL A 389 8.91 -21.79 0.33
CA VAL A 389 9.19 -23.15 -0.11
C VAL A 389 8.09 -23.66 -1.04
N ASP A 390 6.83 -23.37 -0.75
CA ASP A 390 5.69 -23.77 -1.56
C ASP A 390 5.64 -23.01 -2.89
N VAL A 391 6.04 -21.73 -2.91
CA VAL A 391 6.23 -20.99 -4.18
C VAL A 391 7.27 -21.69 -5.06
N VAL A 392 8.42 -22.05 -4.50
CA VAL A 392 9.56 -22.60 -5.27
C VAL A 392 9.35 -24.07 -5.67
N LEU A 393 8.80 -24.89 -4.78
CA LEU A 393 8.64 -26.33 -5.00
C LEU A 393 7.26 -26.72 -5.53
N GLY A 394 6.26 -25.88 -5.29
CA GLY A 394 4.90 -26.06 -5.78
C GLY A 394 4.76 -25.67 -7.26
N PRO A 395 3.53 -25.75 -7.79
CA PRO A 395 3.28 -25.47 -9.19
C PRO A 395 3.34 -23.97 -9.52
N TYR A 396 3.41 -23.06 -8.54
CA TYR A 396 3.25 -21.61 -8.72
C TYR A 396 4.21 -20.98 -9.73
N LEU A 397 5.49 -21.36 -9.74
CA LEU A 397 6.45 -20.83 -10.72
C LEU A 397 6.18 -21.30 -12.16
N ALA A 398 5.55 -22.47 -12.34
CA ALA A 398 5.27 -23.05 -13.65
C ALA A 398 3.85 -22.72 -14.15
N LEU A 399 2.86 -22.79 -13.26
CA LEU A 399 1.45 -22.60 -13.56
C LEU A 399 0.96 -21.19 -13.25
N GLY A 400 1.54 -20.47 -12.30
CA GLY A 400 0.96 -19.21 -11.84
C GLY A 400 0.86 -18.16 -12.93
N PHE A 401 1.96 -17.93 -13.67
CA PHE A 401 1.92 -17.03 -14.82
C PHE A 401 0.97 -17.52 -15.93
N LEU A 402 0.90 -18.84 -16.16
CA LEU A 402 -0.01 -19.40 -17.18
C LEU A 402 -1.48 -19.25 -16.78
N GLN A 403 -1.81 -19.46 -15.51
CA GLN A 403 -3.16 -19.27 -14.97
C GLN A 403 -3.55 -17.80 -15.03
N HIS A 404 -2.63 -16.90 -14.69
CA HIS A 404 -2.84 -15.47 -14.85
C HIS A 404 -3.09 -15.13 -16.33
N LEU A 405 -2.29 -15.64 -17.27
CA LEU A 405 -2.54 -15.43 -18.71
C LEU A 405 -3.78 -16.13 -19.26
N SER A 406 -4.35 -17.09 -18.53
CA SER A 406 -5.46 -17.87 -19.03
C SER A 406 -6.79 -17.12 -19.03
N TYR A 407 -6.94 -16.01 -18.30
CA TYR A 407 -8.17 -15.20 -18.36
C TYR A 407 -8.46 -14.64 -19.76
N TRP A 408 -7.45 -14.53 -20.63
CA TRP A 408 -7.62 -14.14 -22.03
C TRP A 408 -8.29 -15.19 -22.90
N TYR A 409 -8.41 -16.43 -22.41
CA TYR A 409 -9.11 -17.47 -23.13
C TYR A 409 -10.62 -17.38 -22.84
N ASN A 410 -11.42 -17.20 -23.89
CA ASN A 410 -12.85 -16.94 -23.81
C ASN A 410 -13.62 -17.46 -25.05
N ASP A 411 -13.39 -18.71 -25.48
CA ASP A 411 -14.13 -19.26 -26.64
C ASP A 411 -15.60 -19.48 -26.27
N PRO A 412 -16.56 -18.71 -26.84
CA PRO A 412 -17.97 -18.83 -26.48
C PRO A 412 -18.62 -20.13 -27.01
N ASN A 413 -17.89 -20.94 -27.80
CA ASN A 413 -18.40 -22.15 -28.42
C ASN A 413 -17.88 -23.45 -27.77
N ASP A 414 -17.05 -23.36 -26.75
CA ASP A 414 -16.46 -24.53 -26.11
C ASP A 414 -17.33 -25.13 -24.99
N GLY A 415 -18.44 -24.46 -24.65
CA GLY A 415 -19.42 -24.90 -23.68
C GLY A 415 -19.03 -24.62 -22.22
N PHE A 416 -17.96 -23.88 -21.98
CA PHE A 416 -17.60 -23.34 -20.67
C PHE A 416 -18.08 -21.89 -20.56
N GLU A 417 -18.69 -21.55 -19.43
CA GLU A 417 -19.05 -20.16 -19.13
C GLU A 417 -17.84 -19.45 -18.52
N TRP A 418 -17.21 -18.60 -19.32
CA TRP A 418 -15.99 -17.89 -18.94
C TRP A 418 -16.29 -16.70 -18.02
N GLU A 419 -15.30 -16.32 -17.21
CA GLU A 419 -15.46 -15.20 -16.26
C GLU A 419 -15.81 -13.89 -16.96
N SER A 420 -15.27 -13.66 -18.16
CA SER A 420 -15.64 -12.51 -18.98
C SER A 420 -17.12 -12.52 -19.38
N GLU A 421 -17.70 -13.68 -19.70
CA GLU A 421 -19.12 -13.81 -20.05
C GLU A 421 -20.03 -13.52 -18.87
N LYS A 422 -19.66 -14.03 -17.68
CA LYS A 422 -20.37 -13.70 -16.42
C LYS A 422 -20.32 -12.20 -16.15
N MET A 423 -19.18 -11.55 -16.39
CA MET A 423 -19.04 -10.10 -16.22
C MET A 423 -19.87 -9.32 -17.23
N VAL A 424 -19.97 -9.78 -18.48
CA VAL A 424 -20.83 -9.18 -19.49
C VAL A 424 -22.29 -9.21 -19.04
N ALA A 425 -22.75 -10.36 -18.55
CA ALA A 425 -24.09 -10.51 -18.01
C ALA A 425 -24.32 -9.60 -16.79
N TRP A 426 -23.33 -9.48 -15.90
CA TRP A 426 -23.41 -8.63 -14.72
C TRP A 426 -23.48 -7.14 -15.03
N VAL A 427 -22.63 -6.60 -15.91
CA VAL A 427 -22.71 -5.19 -16.30
C VAL A 427 -24.05 -4.91 -16.98
N THR A 428 -24.52 -5.83 -17.82
CA THR A 428 -25.85 -5.73 -18.45
C THR A 428 -26.98 -5.70 -17.42
N ASP A 429 -26.89 -6.51 -16.37
CA ASP A 429 -27.88 -6.55 -15.29
C ASP A 429 -27.87 -5.28 -14.42
N LEU A 430 -26.68 -4.77 -14.09
CA LEU A 430 -26.52 -3.48 -13.42
C LEU A 430 -27.16 -2.36 -14.25
N ALA A 431 -26.86 -2.32 -15.55
CA ALA A 431 -27.35 -1.26 -16.42
C ALA A 431 -28.87 -1.32 -16.62
N ARG A 432 -29.44 -2.52 -16.76
CA ARG A 432 -30.89 -2.73 -16.75
C ARG A 432 -31.52 -2.23 -15.44
N THR A 433 -30.90 -2.56 -14.30
CA THR A 433 -31.40 -2.16 -12.98
C THR A 433 -31.39 -0.64 -12.80
N GLU A 434 -30.33 0.05 -13.23
CA GLU A 434 -30.26 1.51 -13.15
C GLU A 434 -31.21 2.19 -14.13
N ARG A 435 -31.39 1.65 -15.34
CA ARG A 435 -32.41 2.14 -16.27
C ARG A 435 -33.82 2.06 -15.68
N GLU A 436 -34.17 0.91 -15.08
CA GLU A 436 -35.47 0.72 -14.43
C GLU A 436 -35.69 1.72 -13.28
N LYS A 437 -34.64 2.06 -12.52
CA LYS A 437 -34.69 3.12 -11.49
C LYS A 437 -34.84 4.52 -12.08
N ASN A 438 -34.12 4.83 -13.16
CA ASN A 438 -34.18 6.11 -13.85
C ASN A 438 -35.56 6.36 -14.50
N GLU A 439 -36.22 5.31 -14.98
CA GLU A 439 -37.55 5.36 -15.59
C GLU A 439 -38.69 5.28 -14.56
N ALA A 440 -38.41 4.90 -13.32
CA ALA A 440 -39.42 4.80 -12.28
C ALA A 440 -40.07 6.18 -12.02
N PRO A 441 -41.41 6.25 -11.92
CA PRO A 441 -42.09 7.50 -11.57
C PRO A 441 -41.54 8.03 -10.24
N ALA A 442 -41.17 9.31 -10.19
CA ALA A 442 -40.74 9.95 -8.96
C ALA A 442 -41.75 9.62 -7.85
N PRO A 443 -41.28 9.21 -6.66
CA PRO A 443 -42.18 8.88 -5.56
C PRO A 443 -43.12 10.07 -5.35
N ALA A 444 -44.43 9.79 -5.36
CA ALA A 444 -45.43 10.79 -5.07
C ALA A 444 -45.02 11.48 -3.75
N PRO A 445 -45.05 12.83 -3.68
CA PRO A 445 -44.65 13.53 -2.47
C PRO A 445 -45.42 12.90 -1.30
N GLU A 446 -44.67 12.31 -0.36
CA GLU A 446 -45.26 11.68 0.80
C GLU A 446 -46.17 12.72 1.44
N THR A 447 -47.47 12.45 1.36
CA THR A 447 -48.46 13.25 2.04
C THR A 447 -48.21 12.95 3.51
N SER A 448 -47.54 13.89 4.18
CA SER A 448 -47.23 13.84 5.59
C SER A 448 -48.51 13.55 6.38
N ALA A 449 -48.72 12.28 6.70
CA ALA A 449 -49.67 11.89 7.72
C ALA A 449 -49.10 12.36 9.07
N PRO A 450 -49.91 12.93 9.97
CA PRO A 450 -49.39 13.56 11.18
C PRO A 450 -48.65 12.54 12.06
N ALA A 451 -47.43 12.88 12.44
CA ALA A 451 -46.66 12.15 13.43
C ALA A 451 -47.48 11.99 14.72
N THR A 452 -47.63 10.74 15.16
CA THR A 452 -48.12 10.43 16.51
C THR A 452 -47.01 10.82 17.49
N PRO A 453 -47.25 11.67 18.49
CA PRO A 453 -46.19 12.10 19.40
C PRO A 453 -45.75 10.93 20.30
N ALA A 454 -44.44 10.72 20.39
CA ALA A 454 -43.83 9.87 21.41
C ALA A 454 -44.02 10.50 22.81
N PRO A 455 -44.21 9.70 23.88
CA PRO A 455 -44.37 10.24 25.22
C PRO A 455 -43.03 10.70 25.80
N GLU A 456 -43.02 11.92 26.37
CA GLU A 456 -41.93 12.50 27.16
C GLU A 456 -41.61 11.67 28.42
N PRO A 457 -40.34 11.67 28.90
CA PRO A 457 -39.96 11.09 30.18
C PRO A 457 -40.30 12.02 31.35
N ALA A 458 -40.84 11.44 32.44
CA ALA A 458 -41.08 12.12 33.71
C ALA A 458 -39.84 12.07 34.65
N PRO A 459 -39.68 13.02 35.60
CA PRO A 459 -38.40 13.27 36.28
C PRO A 459 -38.25 12.66 37.70
N GLU A 460 -36.97 12.46 38.06
CA GLU A 460 -36.29 12.59 39.37
C GLU A 460 -36.66 11.74 40.60
N LEU A 461 -35.62 11.21 41.28
CA LEU A 461 -35.35 11.44 42.72
C LEU A 461 -34.00 10.82 43.17
N ALA A 462 -33.10 11.67 43.66
CA ALA A 462 -31.89 11.33 44.41
C ALA A 462 -32.20 10.92 45.87
N PRO A 463 -31.19 10.41 46.60
CA PRO A 463 -30.95 11.06 47.90
C PRO A 463 -29.47 11.33 48.19
N GLU A 464 -29.28 12.47 48.83
CA GLU A 464 -28.09 13.05 49.43
C GLU A 464 -27.93 12.59 50.89
N LEU A 465 -26.69 12.35 51.36
CA LEU A 465 -26.26 12.47 52.77
C LEU A 465 -24.73 12.42 52.91
N ALA A 466 -24.15 13.52 53.43
CA ALA A 466 -22.75 13.72 53.85
C ALA A 466 -22.56 13.37 55.37
N PRO A 467 -21.44 13.69 56.08
CA PRO A 467 -20.00 13.89 55.76
C PRO A 467 -18.99 13.12 56.69
N GLU A 468 -17.69 13.11 56.29
CA GLU A 468 -16.36 13.10 56.99
C GLU A 468 -16.14 12.72 58.49
N PRO A 469 -14.92 12.23 58.93
CA PRO A 469 -13.62 12.95 58.83
C PRO A 469 -12.29 12.15 58.70
N ALA A 470 -11.20 12.89 58.42
CA ALA A 470 -9.76 12.51 58.50
C ALA A 470 -9.19 12.59 59.96
N PRO A 471 -7.99 12.05 60.32
CA PRO A 471 -6.64 12.57 59.97
C PRO A 471 -5.60 11.43 59.70
N GLU A 472 -4.30 11.58 59.36
CA GLU A 472 -3.20 12.34 59.98
C GLU A 472 -1.89 12.25 59.13
N LEU A 473 -0.97 13.21 59.34
CA LEU A 473 0.27 13.50 58.59
C LEU A 473 1.54 12.70 59.02
N ALA A 474 2.54 12.69 58.10
CA ALA A 474 4.02 12.83 58.25
C ALA A 474 4.91 11.59 57.92
N PRO A 475 6.21 11.76 57.56
CA PRO A 475 6.87 12.82 56.79
C PRO A 475 7.73 12.31 55.59
N GLU A 476 8.14 13.28 54.77
CA GLU A 476 8.98 13.20 53.57
C GLU A 476 10.48 13.02 53.92
N LEU A 477 11.18 12.13 53.19
CA LEU A 477 12.63 11.93 53.27
C LEU A 477 13.33 12.68 52.12
N ALA A 478 14.31 13.52 52.46
CA ALA A 478 15.14 14.28 51.52
C ALA A 478 16.04 13.38 50.65
N PRO A 479 16.36 13.77 49.40
CA PRO A 479 17.39 13.10 48.61
C PRO A 479 18.80 13.57 48.98
N GLU A 480 19.76 12.63 49.01
CA GLU A 480 21.19 12.90 49.20
C GLU A 480 21.81 13.68 48.02
N PRO A 481 22.89 14.47 48.24
CA PRO A 481 23.52 15.23 47.16
C PRO A 481 24.33 14.32 46.22
N ARG A 482 23.98 14.32 44.93
CA ARG A 482 24.87 13.81 43.87
C ARG A 482 26.04 14.77 43.71
N LEU A 483 27.26 14.26 43.91
CA LEU A 483 28.50 14.96 43.58
C LEU A 483 28.58 15.14 42.05
N LEU A 484 28.58 16.39 41.57
CA LEU A 484 28.89 16.70 40.18
C LEU A 484 30.41 16.56 39.95
N PRO A 485 30.87 16.03 38.79
CA PRO A 485 32.29 15.95 38.45
C PRO A 485 32.90 17.35 38.27
N GLU A 486 34.19 17.48 38.61
CA GLU A 486 34.92 18.75 38.53
C GLU A 486 35.06 19.23 37.06
N PRO A 487 34.94 20.54 36.79
CA PRO A 487 35.24 21.12 35.48
C PRO A 487 36.63 20.70 34.99
N GLY A 488 36.74 20.29 33.72
CA GLY A 488 37.98 19.74 33.15
C GLY A 488 38.15 18.22 33.28
N THR A 489 37.24 17.49 33.93
CA THR A 489 37.27 16.02 33.95
C THR A 489 36.97 15.46 32.56
N VAL A 490 37.90 14.68 32.01
CA VAL A 490 37.72 13.93 30.76
C VAL A 490 36.97 12.64 31.07
N THR A 491 35.72 12.50 30.61
CA THR A 491 34.94 11.27 30.75
C THR A 491 34.81 10.56 29.41
N ARG A 492 34.92 9.22 29.44
CA ARG A 492 34.73 8.34 28.28
C ARG A 492 33.23 8.21 28.02
N VAL A 493 32.74 8.74 26.91
CA VAL A 493 31.30 8.99 26.71
C VAL A 493 30.58 7.76 26.16
N SER A 494 31.26 6.92 25.37
CA SER A 494 30.82 5.57 25.00
C SER A 494 31.94 4.84 24.24
N ASP A 495 31.99 3.52 24.37
CA ASP A 495 32.85 2.65 23.56
C ASP A 495 31.93 1.61 22.90
N LEU A 496 31.19 2.07 21.89
CA LEU A 496 30.26 1.24 21.12
C LEU A 496 31.00 0.03 20.50
N GLY A 497 32.28 0.20 20.16
CA GLY A 497 33.17 -0.89 19.76
C GLY A 497 33.32 -1.96 20.84
N ALA A 498 33.67 -1.56 22.07
CA ALA A 498 33.79 -2.50 23.20
C ALA A 498 32.46 -3.13 23.62
N PHE A 499 31.33 -2.42 23.50
CA PHE A 499 30.01 -2.98 23.74
C PHE A 499 29.67 -4.07 22.71
N LEU A 500 29.89 -3.82 21.42
CA LEU A 500 29.60 -4.77 20.35
C LEU A 500 30.56 -5.98 20.37
N GLU A 501 31.83 -5.79 20.70
CA GLU A 501 32.79 -6.88 20.93
C GLU A 501 32.39 -7.74 22.15
N SER A 502 31.85 -7.14 23.22
CA SER A 502 31.36 -7.87 24.39
C SER A 502 30.14 -8.76 24.09
N GLN A 503 29.40 -8.44 23.03
CA GLN A 503 28.26 -9.22 22.54
C GLN A 503 28.68 -10.25 21.45
N GLY A 504 29.98 -10.38 21.16
CA GLY A 504 30.51 -11.38 20.23
C GLY A 504 30.37 -11.04 18.75
N ILE A 505 30.17 -9.75 18.42
CA ILE A 505 30.05 -9.25 17.04
C ILE A 505 31.44 -8.81 16.55
N PRO A 506 32.05 -9.45 15.54
CA PRO A 506 33.40 -9.11 15.10
C PRO A 506 33.40 -7.81 14.28
N LEU A 507 34.19 -6.82 14.71
CA LEU A 507 34.37 -5.53 14.05
C LEU A 507 35.78 -5.38 13.43
N PRO A 508 35.93 -4.72 12.28
CA PRO A 508 37.24 -4.36 11.74
C PRO A 508 37.96 -3.33 12.65
N PRO A 509 39.28 -3.45 12.85
CA PRO A 509 40.00 -2.53 13.74
C PRO A 509 39.91 -1.07 13.29
N GLY A 510 39.49 -0.19 14.19
CA GLY A 510 39.43 1.27 13.97
C GLY A 510 38.07 1.85 13.54
N MET A 511 37.03 1.02 13.42
CA MET A 511 35.69 1.44 12.96
C MET A 511 34.96 2.37 13.94
N PHE A 512 35.27 2.33 15.25
CA PHE A 512 34.71 3.22 16.27
C PHE A 512 35.81 3.69 17.26
N PRO A 513 36.50 4.82 17.00
CA PRO A 513 37.47 5.35 17.95
C PRO A 513 36.75 5.89 19.21
N PRO A 514 37.33 5.73 20.42
CA PRO A 514 36.69 6.18 21.66
C PRO A 514 36.53 7.70 21.68
N GLN A 515 35.31 8.15 21.98
CA GLN A 515 34.95 9.57 22.09
C GLN A 515 35.11 10.04 23.55
N TYR A 516 35.77 11.19 23.73
CA TYR A 516 36.02 11.80 25.04
C TYR A 516 35.34 13.17 25.09
N SER A 517 34.70 13.50 26.21
CA SER A 517 34.15 14.84 26.47
C SER A 517 34.74 15.42 27.75
N THR A 518 34.90 16.74 27.77
CA THR A 518 35.41 17.52 28.90
C THR A 518 34.30 18.38 29.48
N VAL A 519 34.10 18.33 30.79
CA VAL A 519 33.13 19.18 31.51
C VAL A 519 33.53 20.67 31.34
N PRO A 520 32.66 21.55 30.78
CA PRO A 520 32.98 22.96 30.55
C PRO A 520 33.21 23.75 31.86
N GLU A 521 34.07 24.77 31.82
CA GLU A 521 34.25 25.71 32.94
C GLU A 521 33.00 26.58 33.14
N ARG A 522 32.64 26.80 34.41
CA ARG A 522 31.47 27.60 34.79
C ARG A 522 31.78 29.09 34.57
N THR A 523 31.28 29.70 33.50
CA THR A 523 31.37 31.14 33.26
C THR A 523 30.53 31.90 34.29
N THR A 524 31.19 32.65 35.18
CA THR A 524 30.54 33.61 36.07
C THR A 524 30.43 34.96 35.36
N GLU A 525 29.36 35.17 34.61
CA GLU A 525 28.91 36.51 34.27
C GLU A 525 27.39 36.56 34.44
N ALA A 526 26.94 37.23 35.50
CA ALA A 526 25.53 37.46 35.76
C ALA A 526 25.01 38.55 34.80
N PRO A 527 23.77 38.46 34.28
CA PRO A 527 23.18 39.57 33.56
C PRO A 527 22.89 40.71 34.54
N VAL A 528 23.43 41.90 34.28
CA VAL A 528 23.02 43.15 34.94
C VAL A 528 21.65 43.54 34.39
N PRO A 529 20.66 43.86 35.24
CA PRO A 529 19.35 44.26 34.75
C PRO A 529 19.36 45.72 34.28
N ASN A 530 18.98 45.94 33.02
CA ASN A 530 18.20 47.09 32.55
C ASN A 530 17.49 46.72 31.25
#